data_AF-A0AB34JP91-F1
#
_entry.id   AF-A0AB34JP91-F1
#
_cell.length_a   1.000
_cell.length_b   1.000
_cell.length_c   1.000
_cell.angle_alpha   90.00
_cell.angle_beta   90.00
_cell.angle_gamma   90.00
#
_symmetry.space_group_name_H-M   'P 1'
#
loop_
_entity.id
_entity.type
_entity.pdbx_description
1 polymer ?
#
loop_
_entity_poly.entity_id
_entity_poly.type
_entity_poly.pdbx_seq_one_letter_code
_entity_poly.pdbx_strand_id
1 'polypeptide(L)'
;MHLPSSSSRGLLRHALAPRLLSSWQLSSRLASGASNEPWPAADRLNRTLEEYPLSAATLHMGMSLGTFGVVYGALSCLHFDAPALAVGGIVSKLTKKLRTPVDLSLAATLSHAVPSTNALRLGPLLGVAGAAPPPSGRADGTGVESSFAKLAQWAEGPVNQYGGPFMMVHWASGLTIVGATTYCVHHGVDVMALVQRLPFMADSTVSASASETASCVAGAMVMNTLSLPFRLYLMSLYAHPALVALDVRYRDFLRDYRSRLKAHLRSSPDAPRRLLRRRE
;
A
#
# COMPACT_ATOMS: atom_id res chain seq x y z
N MET A 1 -45.92 -10.53 30.62
CA MET A 1 -44.48 -10.20 30.57
C MET A 1 -43.74 -11.41 30.00
N HIS A 2 -43.46 -11.39 28.70
CA HIS A 2 -42.72 -12.48 28.02
C HIS A 2 -41.26 -12.07 27.87
N LEU A 3 -40.37 -12.83 28.50
CA LEU A 3 -38.92 -12.73 28.29
C LEU A 3 -38.55 -13.51 27.02
N PRO A 4 -37.75 -12.94 26.10
CA PRO A 4 -37.24 -13.69 24.96
C PRO A 4 -36.03 -14.55 25.36
N SER A 5 -36.08 -15.81 24.94
CA SER A 5 -35.03 -16.81 25.12
C SER A 5 -33.75 -16.44 24.37
N SER A 6 -32.64 -16.40 25.11
CA SER A 6 -31.29 -16.19 24.56
C SER A 6 -30.70 -17.53 24.11
N SER A 7 -30.70 -17.79 22.79
CA SER A 7 -30.03 -18.95 22.19
C SER A 7 -29.25 -18.55 20.95
N SER A 8 -28.09 -17.93 21.16
CA SER A 8 -27.16 -17.58 20.06
C SER A 8 -25.74 -17.23 20.55
N ARG A 9 -25.26 -17.84 21.65
CA ARG A 9 -23.88 -17.64 22.15
C ARG A 9 -22.89 -18.76 21.82
N GLY A 10 -23.30 -19.81 21.09
CA GLY A 10 -22.49 -21.02 20.88
C GLY A 10 -21.55 -21.03 19.67
N LEU A 11 -21.81 -20.23 18.62
CA LEU A 11 -21.17 -20.45 17.30
C LEU A 11 -19.91 -19.62 17.01
N LEU A 12 -19.51 -18.69 17.88
CA LEU A 12 -18.35 -17.81 17.64
C LEU A 12 -17.04 -18.24 18.32
N ARG A 13 -17.03 -19.32 19.11
CA ARG A 13 -15.83 -19.73 19.87
C ARG A 13 -14.86 -20.67 19.14
N HIS A 14 -15.19 -21.16 17.94
CA HIS A 14 -14.33 -22.11 17.22
C HIS A 14 -13.65 -21.57 15.94
N ALA A 15 -13.84 -20.30 15.58
CA ALA A 15 -13.30 -19.76 14.33
C ALA A 15 -11.98 -18.98 14.45
N LEU A 16 -11.40 -18.83 15.66
CA LEU A 16 -10.25 -17.94 15.91
C LEU A 16 -9.10 -18.61 16.68
N ALA A 17 -8.90 -19.91 16.50
CA ALA A 17 -7.61 -20.50 16.83
C ALA A 17 -6.74 -20.44 15.56
N PRO A 18 -5.82 -19.46 15.40
CA PRO A 18 -4.79 -19.59 14.39
C PRO A 18 -4.05 -20.89 14.74
N ARG A 19 -4.14 -21.89 13.86
CA ARG A 19 -3.18 -22.99 13.84
C ARG A 19 -1.83 -22.33 13.60
N LEU A 20 -1.15 -21.98 14.68
CA LEU A 20 0.28 -21.72 14.72
C LEU A 20 0.93 -23.02 14.28
N LEU A 21 1.02 -23.20 12.96
CA LEU A 21 1.82 -24.23 12.34
C LEU A 21 3.19 -24.08 12.97
N SER A 22 3.57 -25.08 13.76
CA SER A 22 4.85 -25.19 14.43
C SER A 22 5.95 -24.79 13.44
N SER A 23 6.69 -23.74 13.77
CA SER A 23 7.80 -23.17 13.00
C SER A 23 8.81 -24.23 12.49
N TRP A 24 8.85 -25.39 13.14
CA TRP A 24 9.64 -26.55 12.79
C TRP A 24 9.25 -27.23 11.46
N GLN A 25 7.98 -27.19 11.03
CA GLN A 25 7.58 -27.79 9.74
C GLN A 25 7.90 -26.90 8.52
N LEU A 26 8.17 -25.61 8.73
CA LEU A 26 8.62 -24.71 7.65
C LEU A 26 10.09 -24.99 7.27
N SER A 27 10.93 -25.37 8.23
CA SER A 27 12.37 -25.55 8.00
C SER A 27 12.68 -26.83 7.19
N SER A 28 11.89 -27.90 7.36
CA SER A 28 12.10 -29.14 6.59
C SER A 28 11.68 -29.02 5.12
N ARG A 29 10.74 -28.13 4.78
CA ARG A 29 10.34 -27.85 3.38
C ARG A 29 11.30 -26.93 2.64
N LEU A 30 12.05 -26.09 3.35
CA LEU A 30 13.07 -25.23 2.76
C LEU A 30 14.35 -26.00 2.36
N ALA A 31 14.59 -27.16 2.98
CA ALA A 31 15.80 -27.95 2.77
C ALA A 31 15.72 -28.93 1.56
N SER A 32 14.53 -29.26 1.07
CA SER A 32 14.35 -30.10 -0.11
C SER A 32 14.29 -29.24 -1.38
N GLY A 33 15.43 -29.08 -2.03
CA GLY A 33 15.60 -28.25 -3.21
C GLY A 33 14.71 -28.60 -4.41
N ALA A 34 14.57 -27.60 -5.29
CA ALA A 34 14.13 -27.69 -6.67
C ALA A 34 12.71 -28.26 -6.90
N SER A 35 11.70 -27.45 -6.62
CA SER A 35 10.45 -27.53 -7.37
C SER A 35 9.98 -26.13 -7.72
N ASN A 36 9.39 -25.98 -8.91
CA ASN A 36 8.68 -24.78 -9.38
C ASN A 36 7.43 -24.48 -8.53
N GLU A 37 7.46 -24.77 -7.22
CA GLU A 37 6.31 -24.54 -6.36
C GLU A 37 6.11 -23.01 -6.21
N PRO A 38 4.91 -22.52 -6.56
CA PRO A 38 4.58 -21.12 -6.41
C PRO A 38 4.69 -20.75 -4.93
N TRP A 39 5.26 -19.57 -4.67
CA TRP A 39 5.43 -19.05 -3.31
C TRP A 39 4.07 -19.09 -2.60
N PRO A 40 3.84 -19.95 -1.58
CA PRO A 40 2.51 -20.11 -1.00
C PRO A 40 1.97 -18.83 -0.36
N ALA A 41 2.89 -17.94 0.06
CA ALA A 41 2.57 -16.61 0.55
C ALA A 41 2.09 -15.68 -0.59
N ALA A 42 2.71 -15.77 -1.78
CA ALA A 42 2.30 -14.99 -2.94
C ALA A 42 0.91 -15.41 -3.43
N ASP A 43 0.62 -16.71 -3.48
CA ASP A 43 -0.70 -17.22 -3.91
C ASP A 43 -1.82 -16.76 -2.96
N ARG A 44 -1.59 -16.85 -1.65
CA ARG A 44 -2.54 -16.36 -0.64
C ARG A 44 -2.75 -14.85 -0.77
N LEU A 45 -1.66 -14.11 -0.98
CA LEU A 45 -1.74 -12.66 -1.13
C LEU A 45 -2.49 -12.29 -2.41
N ASN A 46 -2.17 -12.90 -3.55
CA ASN A 46 -2.89 -12.71 -4.81
C ASN A 46 -4.37 -12.99 -4.67
N ARG A 47 -4.74 -14.12 -4.04
CA ARG A 47 -6.14 -14.45 -3.78
C ARG A 47 -6.84 -13.38 -2.94
N THR A 48 -6.16 -12.87 -1.92
CA THR A 48 -6.70 -11.78 -1.08
C THR A 48 -6.88 -10.49 -1.88
N LEU A 49 -5.94 -10.19 -2.77
CA LEU A 49 -5.98 -9.00 -3.65
C LEU A 49 -7.08 -9.11 -4.71
N GLU A 50 -7.35 -10.31 -5.22
CA GLU A 50 -8.42 -10.58 -6.18
C GLU A 50 -9.81 -10.51 -5.52
N GLU A 51 -9.97 -11.08 -4.33
CA GLU A 51 -11.26 -11.08 -3.62
C GLU A 51 -11.60 -9.73 -2.96
N TYR A 52 -10.60 -9.00 -2.44
CA TYR A 52 -10.79 -7.76 -1.67
C TYR A 52 -9.80 -6.65 -2.05
N PRO A 53 -9.77 -6.17 -3.31
CA PRO A 53 -8.71 -5.27 -3.80
C PRO A 53 -8.63 -3.95 -3.01
N LEU A 54 -9.76 -3.28 -2.82
CA LEU A 54 -9.81 -1.99 -2.12
C LEU A 54 -9.46 -2.12 -0.63
N SER A 55 -10.03 -3.12 0.04
CA SER A 55 -9.77 -3.33 1.47
C SER A 55 -8.34 -3.81 1.74
N ALA A 56 -7.76 -4.57 0.82
CA ALA A 56 -6.36 -4.97 0.90
C ALA A 56 -5.42 -3.78 0.65
N ALA A 57 -5.76 -2.90 -0.29
CA ALA A 57 -5.01 -1.66 -0.53
C ALA A 57 -5.06 -0.71 0.69
N THR A 58 -6.23 -0.51 1.30
CA THR A 58 -6.35 0.32 2.51
C THR A 58 -5.63 -0.30 3.70
N LEU A 59 -5.68 -1.63 3.86
CA LEU A 59 -4.91 -2.33 4.89
C LEU A 59 -3.40 -2.15 4.69
N HIS A 60 -2.92 -2.29 3.45
CA HIS A 60 -1.52 -2.05 3.12
C HIS A 60 -1.09 -0.60 3.43
N MET A 61 -1.90 0.38 3.03
CA MET A 61 -1.66 1.79 3.33
C MET A 61 -1.68 2.06 4.84
N GLY A 62 -2.63 1.46 5.57
CA GLY A 62 -2.70 1.57 7.03
C GLY A 62 -1.47 0.98 7.72
N MET A 63 -1.01 -0.20 7.29
CA MET A 63 0.24 -0.78 7.79
C MET A 63 1.45 0.10 7.47
N SER A 64 1.52 0.68 6.27
CA SER A 64 2.59 1.59 5.85
C SER A 64 2.63 2.88 6.67
N LEU A 65 1.49 3.53 6.84
CA LEU A 65 1.35 4.73 7.66
C LEU A 65 1.62 4.43 9.13
N GLY A 66 1.14 3.30 9.64
CA GLY A 66 1.39 2.86 11.00
C GLY A 66 2.87 2.61 11.27
N THR A 67 3.55 1.84 10.41
CA THR A 67 4.99 1.60 10.55
C THR A 67 5.79 2.89 10.42
N PHE A 68 5.46 3.75 9.45
CA PHE A 68 6.08 5.06 9.32
C PHE A 68 5.89 5.91 10.59
N GLY A 69 4.67 6.01 11.11
CA GLY A 69 4.36 6.82 12.30
C GLY A 69 5.05 6.31 13.56
N VAL A 70 5.07 4.99 13.78
CA VAL A 70 5.79 4.38 14.92
C VAL A 70 7.28 4.64 14.83
N VAL A 71 7.90 4.42 13.66
CA VAL A 71 9.34 4.66 13.50
C VAL A 71 9.67 6.14 13.60
N TYR A 72 8.89 7.01 12.97
CA TYR A 72 9.07 8.46 13.08
C TYR A 72 9.01 8.92 14.54
N GLY A 73 7.97 8.52 15.28
CA GLY A 73 7.84 8.85 16.69
C GLY A 73 9.02 8.33 17.53
N ALA A 74 9.48 7.10 17.27
CA ALA A 74 10.65 6.55 17.94
C ALA A 74 11.93 7.35 17.64
N LEU A 75 12.18 7.68 16.36
CA LEU A 75 13.34 8.49 15.96
C LEU A 75 13.29 9.91 16.53
N SER A 76 12.11 10.52 16.57
CA SER A 76 11.92 11.84 17.18
C SER A 76 12.18 11.82 18.69
N CYS A 77 11.72 10.81 19.42
CA CYS A 77 12.04 10.65 20.85
C CYS A 77 13.53 10.45 21.10
N LEU A 78 14.24 9.82 20.15
CA LEU A 78 15.69 9.61 20.22
C LEU A 78 16.50 10.83 19.74
N HIS A 79 15.86 11.92 19.31
CA HIS A 79 16.51 13.09 18.72
C HIS A 79 17.48 12.68 17.60
N PHE A 80 17.03 11.80 16.71
CA PHE A 80 17.85 11.28 15.62
C PHE A 80 18.17 12.37 14.59
N ASP A 81 19.43 12.82 14.59
CA ASP A 81 19.93 13.79 13.62
C ASP A 81 20.93 13.15 12.65
N ALA A 82 20.55 13.14 11.37
CA ALA A 82 21.32 12.58 10.28
C ALA A 82 21.08 13.41 9.01
N PRO A 83 21.71 14.60 8.89
CA PRO A 83 21.45 15.52 7.79
C PRO A 83 21.80 14.91 6.42
N ALA A 84 22.83 14.07 6.36
CA ALA A 84 23.19 13.33 5.14
C ALA A 84 22.08 12.38 4.66
N LEU A 85 21.29 11.83 5.59
CA LEU A 85 20.13 10.99 5.27
C LEU A 85 18.95 11.82 4.81
N ALA A 86 18.73 12.99 5.42
CA ALA A 86 17.69 13.94 5.00
C ALA A 86 17.90 14.39 3.55
N VAL A 87 19.14 14.75 3.18
CA VAL A 87 19.50 15.10 1.79
C VAL A 87 19.23 13.93 0.85
N GLY A 88 19.64 12.71 1.22
CA GLY A 88 19.34 11.51 0.43
C GLY A 88 17.84 11.28 0.22
N GLY A 89 17.03 11.50 1.25
CA GLY A 89 15.57 11.42 1.17
C GLY A 89 14.96 12.45 0.24
N ILE A 90 15.46 13.68 0.27
CA ILE A 90 15.05 14.76 -0.65
C ILE A 90 15.40 14.40 -2.09
N VAL A 91 16.64 14.00 -2.36
CA VAL A 91 17.08 13.60 -3.71
C VAL A 91 16.26 12.42 -4.23
N SER A 92 15.97 11.43 -3.39
CA SER A 92 15.11 10.30 -3.76
C SER A 92 13.70 10.73 -4.16
N LYS A 93 13.11 11.72 -3.48
CA LYS A 93 11.79 12.28 -3.85
C LYS A 93 11.83 13.03 -5.18
N LEU A 94 12.86 13.84 -5.41
CA LEU A 94 13.00 14.61 -6.65
C LEU A 94 13.25 13.71 -7.85
N THR A 95 14.07 12.67 -7.67
CA THR A 95 14.39 11.72 -8.73
C THR A 95 13.26 10.72 -9.00
N LYS A 96 12.30 10.58 -8.09
CA LYS A 96 11.21 9.59 -8.20
C LYS A 96 10.47 9.62 -9.54
N LYS A 97 10.17 10.81 -10.07
CA LYS A 97 9.45 10.96 -11.36
C LYS A 97 10.26 10.43 -12.54
N LEU A 98 11.57 10.72 -12.56
CA LEU A 98 12.49 10.28 -13.61
C LEU A 98 12.86 8.80 -13.47
N ARG A 99 12.80 8.28 -12.24
CA ARG A 99 13.17 6.91 -11.92
C ARG A 99 12.12 5.89 -12.35
N THR A 100 10.83 6.22 -12.27
CA THR A 100 9.74 5.29 -12.62
C THR A 100 9.92 4.56 -13.97
N PRO A 101 10.24 5.23 -15.11
CA PRO A 101 10.46 4.52 -16.37
C PRO A 101 11.70 3.60 -16.34
N VAL A 102 12.74 4.00 -15.61
CA VAL A 102 13.95 3.18 -15.41
C VAL A 102 13.65 1.97 -14.52
N ASP A 103 12.88 2.17 -13.45
CA ASP A 103 12.43 1.09 -12.58
C ASP A 103 11.57 0.09 -13.37
N LEU A 104 10.74 0.57 -14.30
CA LEU A 104 9.92 -0.30 -15.15
C LEU A 104 10.76 -1.10 -16.15
N SER A 105 11.77 -0.49 -16.78
CA SER A 105 12.66 -1.22 -17.70
C SER A 105 13.50 -2.26 -16.94
N LEU A 106 14.03 -1.90 -15.78
CA LEU A 106 14.74 -2.82 -14.90
C LEU A 106 13.82 -3.94 -14.39
N ALA A 107 12.56 -3.63 -14.05
CA ALA A 107 11.57 -4.63 -13.67
C ALA A 107 11.31 -5.65 -14.78
N ALA A 108 11.20 -5.18 -16.03
CA ALA A 108 11.06 -6.07 -17.18
C ALA A 108 12.30 -6.97 -17.31
N THR A 109 13.52 -6.44 -17.18
CA THR A 109 14.74 -7.28 -17.20
C THR A 109 14.79 -8.28 -16.04
N LEU A 110 14.42 -7.87 -14.83
CA LEU A 110 14.40 -8.71 -13.65
C LEU A 110 13.35 -9.83 -13.77
N SER A 111 12.21 -9.54 -14.37
CA SER A 111 11.15 -10.51 -14.62
C SER A 111 11.60 -11.66 -15.53
N HIS A 112 12.51 -11.39 -16.47
CA HIS A 112 13.10 -12.38 -17.36
C HIS A 112 14.23 -13.15 -16.68
N ALA A 113 15.04 -12.48 -15.86
CA ALA A 113 16.14 -13.10 -15.12
C ALA A 113 15.65 -14.02 -13.99
N VAL A 114 14.57 -13.63 -13.30
CA VAL A 114 14.03 -14.37 -12.14
C VAL A 114 12.49 -14.50 -12.29
N PRO A 115 12.01 -15.45 -13.11
CA PRO A 115 10.58 -15.61 -13.40
C PRO A 115 9.71 -15.86 -12.17
N SER A 116 10.28 -16.41 -11.09
CA SER A 116 9.57 -16.65 -9.83
C SER A 116 9.06 -15.36 -9.17
N THR A 117 9.67 -14.20 -9.46
CA THR A 117 9.22 -12.90 -8.95
C THR A 117 7.90 -12.45 -9.57
N ASN A 118 7.54 -12.96 -10.76
CA ASN A 118 6.27 -12.68 -11.44
C ASN A 118 5.07 -13.36 -10.78
N ALA A 119 5.31 -14.23 -9.79
CA ALA A 119 4.23 -14.87 -9.05
C ALA A 119 3.35 -13.84 -8.31
N LEU A 120 3.88 -12.66 -7.95
CA LEU A 120 3.14 -11.65 -7.19
C LEU A 120 2.46 -10.61 -8.10
N ARG A 121 1.12 -10.60 -8.13
CA ARG A 121 0.30 -9.66 -8.90
C ARG A 121 -0.10 -8.47 -8.03
N LEU A 122 0.63 -7.37 -8.16
CA LEU A 122 0.34 -6.12 -7.44
C LEU A 122 -0.66 -5.20 -8.17
N GLY A 123 -1.08 -5.60 -9.36
CA GLY A 123 -2.12 -4.95 -10.15
C GLY A 123 -3.29 -4.41 -9.33
N PRO A 124 -3.97 -5.24 -8.53
CA PRO A 124 -5.13 -4.80 -7.76
C PRO A 124 -4.82 -3.73 -6.69
N LEU A 125 -3.59 -3.68 -6.16
CA LEU A 125 -3.16 -2.64 -5.22
C LEU A 125 -2.96 -1.29 -5.91
N LEU A 126 -2.50 -1.32 -7.17
CA LEU A 126 -2.20 -0.12 -7.96
C LEU A 126 -3.43 0.35 -8.77
N GLY A 127 -4.29 -0.58 -9.18
CA GLY A 127 -5.54 -0.31 -9.91
C GLY A 127 -6.54 0.50 -9.09
N VAL A 128 -6.51 0.46 -7.75
CA VAL A 128 -7.33 1.34 -6.90
C VAL A 128 -6.92 2.83 -7.07
N ALA A 129 -5.68 3.12 -7.46
CA ALA A 129 -5.25 4.48 -7.81
C ALA A 129 -5.67 4.90 -9.22
N GLY A 130 -5.99 3.97 -10.12
CA GLY A 130 -6.42 4.21 -11.51
C GLY A 130 -7.93 4.06 -11.76
N ALA A 131 -8.64 3.32 -10.90
CA ALA A 131 -10.06 2.96 -11.07
C ALA A 131 -11.04 4.03 -10.59
N ALA A 132 -10.62 5.30 -10.47
CA ALA A 132 -11.57 6.40 -10.42
C ALA A 132 -12.06 6.64 -11.86
N PRO A 133 -13.31 6.28 -12.23
CA PRO A 133 -13.83 6.68 -13.52
C PRO A 133 -13.80 8.21 -13.59
N PRO A 134 -13.35 8.82 -14.72
CA PRO A 134 -13.57 10.26 -14.89
C PRO A 134 -15.07 10.51 -14.71
N PRO A 135 -15.48 11.52 -13.94
CA PRO A 135 -16.89 11.81 -13.72
C PRO A 135 -17.56 11.89 -15.10
N SER A 136 -18.48 10.98 -15.33
CA SER A 136 -19.28 10.89 -16.55
C SER A 136 -20.15 12.14 -16.63
N GLY A 137 -19.59 13.20 -17.19
CA GLY A 137 -20.23 14.50 -17.31
C GLY A 137 -19.20 15.62 -17.42
N ARG A 138 -18.97 16.08 -18.66
CA ARG A 138 -18.24 17.30 -19.03
C ARG A 138 -16.70 17.20 -19.03
N ALA A 139 -16.17 16.60 -20.09
CA ALA A 139 -14.77 16.72 -20.47
C ALA A 139 -14.53 18.02 -21.25
N ASP A 140 -14.24 19.10 -20.52
CA ASP A 140 -13.35 20.18 -20.98
C ASP A 140 -12.20 20.25 -19.96
N GLY A 141 -11.40 19.19 -19.92
CA GLY A 141 -10.27 19.03 -19.02
C GLY A 141 -8.96 19.10 -19.81
N THR A 142 -8.10 20.04 -19.42
CA THR A 142 -6.80 20.36 -20.03
C THR A 142 -5.94 19.14 -20.40
N GLY A 143 -5.21 19.20 -21.53
CA GLY A 143 -4.52 18.07 -22.18
C GLY A 143 -3.51 17.27 -21.34
N VAL A 144 -3.16 17.73 -20.13
CA VAL A 144 -2.27 17.02 -19.20
C VAL A 144 -2.99 15.88 -18.48
N GLU A 145 -4.27 16.04 -18.11
CA GLU A 145 -5.02 15.01 -17.37
C GLU A 145 -5.35 13.80 -18.25
N SER A 146 -5.67 14.03 -19.52
CA SER A 146 -5.89 12.95 -20.49
C SER A 146 -4.60 12.15 -20.79
N SER A 147 -3.43 12.79 -20.68
CA SER A 147 -2.13 12.14 -20.84
C SER A 147 -1.78 11.27 -19.63
N PHE A 148 -2.12 11.73 -18.42
CA PHE A 148 -1.96 10.93 -17.19
C PHE A 148 -2.92 9.73 -17.14
N ALA A 149 -4.18 9.91 -17.56
CA ALA A 149 -5.13 8.80 -17.63
C ALA A 149 -4.69 7.72 -18.64
N LYS A 150 -4.14 8.13 -19.79
CA LYS A 150 -3.56 7.22 -20.79
C LYS A 150 -2.28 6.55 -20.28
N LEU A 151 -1.44 7.27 -19.54
CA LEU A 151 -0.23 6.69 -18.93
C LEU A 151 -0.58 5.70 -17.83
N ALA A 152 -1.61 5.98 -17.03
CA ALA A 152 -2.11 5.08 -16.00
C ALA A 152 -2.72 3.80 -16.61
N GLN A 153 -3.56 3.93 -17.64
CA GLN A 153 -4.08 2.78 -18.40
C GLN A 153 -2.97 2.00 -19.13
N TRP A 154 -1.97 2.69 -19.69
CA TRP A 154 -0.82 2.02 -20.29
C TRP A 154 0.01 1.29 -19.24
N ALA A 155 0.17 1.86 -18.05
CA ALA A 155 0.91 1.26 -16.94
C ALA A 155 0.19 0.03 -16.35
N GLU A 156 -1.14 -0.07 -16.42
CA GLU A 156 -1.88 -1.24 -15.92
C GLU A 156 -1.44 -2.56 -16.56
N GLY A 157 -1.10 -2.56 -17.86
CA GLY A 157 -0.62 -3.76 -18.55
C GLY A 157 0.72 -4.28 -18.02
N PRO A 158 1.81 -3.49 -18.10
CA PRO A 158 3.12 -3.85 -17.58
C PRO A 158 3.12 -4.07 -16.06
N VAL A 159 2.35 -3.30 -15.29
CA VAL A 159 2.27 -3.46 -13.83
C VAL A 159 1.59 -4.77 -13.43
N ASN A 160 0.59 -5.23 -14.19
CA ASN A 160 -0.04 -6.53 -13.95
C ASN A 160 0.91 -7.70 -14.26
N GLN A 161 1.82 -7.54 -15.23
CA GLN A 161 2.79 -8.56 -15.62
C GLN A 161 4.06 -8.54 -14.76
N TYR A 162 4.48 -7.36 -14.30
CA TYR A 162 5.76 -7.15 -13.62
C TYR A 162 5.61 -6.56 -12.22
N GLY A 163 4.44 -6.66 -11.59
CA GLY A 163 4.15 -6.01 -10.31
C GLY A 163 5.17 -6.33 -9.21
N GLY A 164 5.40 -7.62 -8.94
CA GLY A 164 6.43 -8.08 -7.99
C GLY A 164 7.85 -7.54 -8.30
N PRO A 165 8.39 -7.79 -9.51
CA PRO A 165 9.70 -7.26 -9.92
C PRO A 165 9.78 -5.73 -9.83
N PHE A 166 8.74 -5.02 -10.27
CA PHE A 166 8.68 -3.56 -10.24
C PHE A 166 8.76 -3.03 -8.82
N MET A 167 8.03 -3.61 -7.88
CA MET A 167 8.10 -3.20 -6.49
C MET A 167 9.48 -3.46 -5.88
N MET A 168 10.12 -4.61 -6.19
CA MET A 168 11.47 -4.91 -5.72
C MET A 168 12.52 -3.94 -6.28
N VAL A 169 12.44 -3.65 -7.59
CA VAL A 169 13.35 -2.70 -8.25
C VAL A 169 13.11 -1.30 -7.74
N HIS A 170 11.86 -0.84 -7.67
CA HIS A 170 11.50 0.48 -7.17
C HIS A 170 11.93 0.70 -5.71
N TRP A 171 11.86 -0.37 -4.91
CA TRP A 171 12.37 -0.40 -3.56
C TRP A 171 13.90 -0.27 -3.53
N ALA A 172 14.58 -1.19 -4.22
CA ALA A 172 16.03 -1.27 -4.25
C ALA A 172 16.64 0.04 -4.78
N SER A 173 16.15 0.54 -5.91
CA SER A 173 16.61 1.80 -6.52
C SER A 173 16.40 3.00 -5.59
N GLY A 174 15.30 3.04 -4.84
CA GLY A 174 15.07 4.04 -3.81
C GLY A 174 16.09 4.01 -2.69
N LEU A 175 16.39 2.83 -2.14
CA LEU A 175 17.41 2.67 -1.11
C LEU A 175 18.81 2.96 -1.65
N THR A 176 19.12 2.53 -2.88
CA THR A 176 20.41 2.78 -3.52
C THR A 176 20.62 4.27 -3.72
N ILE A 177 19.62 5.03 -4.18
CA ILE A 177 19.74 6.49 -4.35
C ILE A 177 19.96 7.16 -3.00
N VAL A 178 19.17 6.82 -1.98
CA VAL A 178 19.34 7.40 -0.63
C VAL A 178 20.73 7.07 -0.10
N GLY A 179 21.14 5.80 -0.14
CA GLY A 179 22.43 5.34 0.37
C GLY A 179 23.62 5.93 -0.38
N ALA A 180 23.59 5.95 -1.72
CA ALA A 180 24.64 6.56 -2.53
C ALA A 180 24.74 8.06 -2.28
N THR A 181 23.61 8.75 -2.17
CA THR A 181 23.58 10.19 -1.86
C THR A 181 24.15 10.47 -0.48
N THR A 182 23.71 9.72 0.53
CA THR A 182 24.22 9.83 1.90
C THR A 182 25.73 9.56 1.95
N TYR A 183 26.22 8.55 1.22
CA TYR A 183 27.65 8.28 1.08
C TYR A 183 28.41 9.46 0.45
N CYS A 184 27.91 10.03 -0.65
CA CYS A 184 28.51 11.21 -1.28
C CYS A 184 28.59 12.40 -0.32
N VAL A 185 27.52 12.67 0.44
CA VAL A 185 27.51 13.74 1.45
C VAL A 185 28.55 13.49 2.55
N HIS A 186 28.69 12.24 3.02
CA HIS A 186 29.73 11.88 3.99
C HIS A 186 31.15 12.10 3.47
N HIS A 187 31.37 12.01 2.17
CA HIS A 187 32.65 12.31 1.51
C HIS A 187 32.82 13.79 1.14
N GLY A 188 31.95 14.68 1.63
CA GLY A 188 32.05 16.13 1.40
C GLY A 188 31.58 16.58 0.03
N VAL A 189 30.88 15.72 -0.73
CA VAL A 189 30.25 16.13 -1.99
C VAL A 189 29.03 16.98 -1.67
N ASP A 190 29.01 18.21 -2.19
CA ASP A 190 27.83 19.08 -2.10
C ASP A 190 26.75 18.63 -3.10
N VAL A 191 26.02 17.59 -2.70
CA VAL A 191 24.91 17.03 -3.47
C VAL A 191 23.82 18.08 -3.68
N MET A 192 23.58 18.97 -2.71
CA MET A 192 22.51 19.96 -2.82
C MET A 192 22.84 20.98 -3.91
N ALA A 193 24.09 21.44 -4.00
CA ALA A 193 24.54 22.29 -5.10
C ALA A 193 24.44 21.58 -6.46
N LEU A 194 24.75 20.27 -6.53
CA LEU A 194 24.59 19.49 -7.76
C LEU A 194 23.13 19.39 -8.20
N VAL A 195 22.21 19.17 -7.25
CA VAL A 195 20.77 19.09 -7.50
C VAL A 195 20.21 20.44 -7.97
N GLN A 196 20.65 21.54 -7.35
CA GLN A 196 20.25 22.89 -7.73
C GLN A 196 20.70 23.29 -9.14
N ARG A 197 21.78 22.67 -9.67
CA ARG A 197 22.24 22.90 -11.05
C ARG A 197 21.36 22.21 -12.10
N LEU A 198 20.47 21.28 -11.70
CA LEU A 198 19.60 20.59 -12.64
C LEU A 198 18.37 21.45 -12.95
N PRO A 199 18.12 21.82 -14.23
CA PRO A 199 17.07 22.77 -14.61
C PRO A 199 15.65 22.29 -14.29
N PHE A 200 15.46 20.99 -14.06
CA PHE A 200 14.19 20.37 -13.69
C PHE A 200 14.00 20.19 -12.17
N MET A 201 14.97 20.60 -11.35
CA MET A 201 14.93 20.46 -9.88
C MET A 201 15.10 21.80 -9.13
N ALA A 202 15.07 22.93 -9.84
CA ALA A 202 15.30 24.26 -9.30
C ALA A 202 14.14 24.86 -8.47
N ASP A 203 13.08 24.07 -8.17
CA ASP A 203 11.97 24.56 -7.35
C ASP A 203 12.44 24.84 -5.91
N SER A 204 12.34 26.11 -5.53
CA SER A 204 12.82 26.73 -4.28
C SER A 204 12.17 26.21 -2.99
N THR A 205 11.25 25.25 -3.07
CA THR A 205 10.56 24.65 -1.91
C THR A 205 11.40 23.55 -1.23
N VAL A 206 12.47 23.09 -1.88
CA VAL A 206 13.30 21.97 -1.41
C VAL A 206 14.30 22.42 -0.34
N SER A 207 14.86 23.62 -0.48
CA SER A 207 15.99 24.14 0.32
C SER A 207 15.63 24.47 1.77
N ALA A 208 14.35 24.72 2.07
CA ALA A 208 13.88 25.08 3.41
C ALA A 208 13.60 23.89 4.34
N SER A 209 13.75 22.66 3.84
CA SER A 209 13.26 21.44 4.52
C SER A 209 14.36 20.48 4.99
N ALA A 210 15.59 20.96 5.18
CA ALA A 210 16.67 20.22 5.85
C ALA A 210 16.68 20.51 7.36
N SER A 211 15.52 20.49 8.01
CA SER A 211 15.39 20.59 9.47
C SER A 211 15.69 19.25 10.15
N GLU A 212 15.90 19.26 11.47
CA GLU A 212 16.02 18.05 12.31
C GLU A 212 14.83 17.07 12.14
N THR A 213 13.65 17.57 11.77
CA THR A 213 12.50 16.73 11.45
C THR A 213 12.68 15.96 10.13
N ALA A 214 13.50 16.45 9.20
CA ALA A 214 13.73 15.83 7.90
C ALA A 214 14.61 14.58 7.99
N SER A 215 15.58 14.53 8.90
CA SER A 215 16.35 13.30 9.17
C SER A 215 15.45 12.21 9.76
N CYS A 216 14.58 12.56 10.71
CA CYS A 216 13.58 11.65 11.27
C CYS A 216 12.62 11.13 10.20
N VAL A 217 12.09 12.02 9.34
CA VAL A 217 11.22 11.63 8.22
C VAL A 217 11.95 10.71 7.25
N ALA A 218 13.19 11.05 6.84
CA ALA A 218 13.97 10.23 5.91
C ALA A 218 14.31 8.86 6.51
N GLY A 219 14.73 8.82 7.78
CA GLY A 219 14.97 7.57 8.51
C GLY A 219 13.72 6.71 8.62
N ALA A 220 12.58 7.30 8.97
CA ALA A 220 11.30 6.59 9.02
C ALA A 220 10.87 6.07 7.64
N MET A 221 11.11 6.83 6.56
CA MET A 221 10.87 6.35 5.20
C MET A 221 11.76 5.15 4.87
N VAL A 222 13.07 5.22 5.14
CA VAL A 222 14.00 4.11 4.86
C VAL A 222 13.60 2.86 5.63
N MET A 223 13.33 2.97 6.93
CA MET A 223 12.91 1.84 7.77
C MET A 223 11.55 1.28 7.37
N ASN A 224 10.58 2.14 7.03
CA ASN A 224 9.30 1.70 6.47
C ASN A 224 9.52 0.93 5.17
N THR A 225 10.45 1.38 4.33
CA THR A 225 10.74 0.72 3.07
C THR A 225 11.44 -0.63 3.30
N LEU A 226 12.39 -0.72 4.23
CA LEU A 226 13.04 -1.97 4.66
C LEU A 226 12.06 -2.98 5.27
N SER A 227 10.99 -2.52 5.93
CA SER A 227 9.97 -3.40 6.51
C SER A 227 8.96 -3.94 5.49
N LEU A 228 9.03 -3.52 4.23
CA LEU A 228 8.07 -3.90 3.19
C LEU A 228 7.94 -5.43 3.02
N PRO A 229 9.02 -6.23 2.91
CA PRO A 229 8.89 -7.68 2.77
C PRO A 229 8.17 -8.32 3.96
N PHE A 230 8.48 -7.85 5.17
CA PHE A 230 7.83 -8.30 6.39
C PHE A 230 6.34 -7.93 6.42
N ARG A 231 5.98 -6.70 6.02
CA ARG A 231 4.58 -6.26 5.94
C ARG A 231 3.79 -7.08 4.92
N LEU A 232 4.37 -7.37 3.76
CA LEU A 232 3.72 -8.21 2.74
C LEU A 232 3.56 -9.66 3.21
N TYR A 233 4.55 -10.18 3.93
CA TYR A 233 4.45 -11.50 4.54
C TYR A 233 3.34 -11.54 5.59
N LEU A 234 3.27 -10.57 6.51
CA LEU A 234 2.17 -10.47 7.46
C LEU A 234 0.81 -10.32 6.77
N MET A 235 0.74 -9.52 5.70
CA MET A 235 -0.46 -9.38 4.90
C MET A 235 -0.89 -10.72 4.30
N SER A 236 0.03 -11.51 3.76
CA SER A 236 -0.28 -12.84 3.20
C SER A 236 -0.83 -13.82 4.24
N LEU A 237 -0.46 -13.67 5.51
CA LEU A 237 -0.90 -14.54 6.60
C LEU A 237 -2.23 -14.10 7.23
N TYR A 238 -2.41 -12.79 7.43
CA TYR A 238 -3.48 -12.27 8.28
C TYR A 238 -4.52 -11.43 7.53
N ALA A 239 -4.25 -10.96 6.31
CA ALA A 239 -5.17 -10.05 5.63
C ALA A 239 -6.50 -10.73 5.30
N HIS A 240 -6.49 -11.90 4.66
CA HIS A 240 -7.73 -12.57 4.27
C HIS A 240 -8.71 -12.79 5.44
N PRO A 241 -8.35 -13.44 6.57
CA PRO A 241 -9.29 -13.63 7.67
C PRO A 241 -9.72 -12.29 8.31
N ALA A 242 -8.83 -11.30 8.37
CA ALA A 242 -9.18 -9.97 8.89
C ALA A 242 -10.20 -9.25 7.98
N LEU A 243 -10.02 -9.34 6.66
CA LEU A 243 -10.90 -8.72 5.67
C LEU A 243 -12.28 -9.40 5.63
N VAL A 244 -12.32 -10.74 5.73
CA VAL A 244 -13.59 -11.47 5.86
C VAL A 244 -14.35 -11.05 7.12
N ALA A 245 -13.67 -10.96 8.27
CA ALA A 245 -14.29 -10.51 9.51
C ALA A 245 -14.79 -9.05 9.43
N LEU A 246 -14.03 -8.19 8.75
CA LEU A 246 -14.39 -6.78 8.54
C LEU A 246 -15.58 -6.64 7.58
N ASP A 247 -15.64 -7.41 6.50
CA ASP A 247 -16.77 -7.41 5.56
C ASP A 247 -18.07 -7.88 6.24
N VAL A 248 -18.02 -8.95 7.04
CA VAL A 248 -19.18 -9.40 7.83
C VAL A 248 -19.67 -8.30 8.77
N ARG A 249 -18.77 -7.66 9.52
CA ARG A 249 -19.12 -6.55 10.43
C ARG A 249 -19.70 -5.35 9.68
N TYR A 250 -19.11 -5.00 8.53
CA TYR A 250 -19.56 -3.88 7.72
C TYR A 250 -20.97 -4.12 7.16
N ARG A 251 -21.26 -5.34 6.68
CA ARG A 251 -22.60 -5.73 6.21
C ARG A 251 -23.63 -5.67 7.33
N ASP A 252 -23.30 -6.16 8.52
CA ASP A 252 -24.20 -6.12 9.67
C ASP A 252 -24.46 -4.68 10.14
N PHE A 253 -23.41 -3.84 10.16
CA PHE A 253 -23.54 -2.41 10.43
C PHE A 253 -24.45 -1.72 9.41
N LEU A 254 -24.26 -1.96 8.11
CA LEU A 254 -25.11 -1.37 7.06
C LEU A 254 -26.56 -1.83 7.15
N ARG A 255 -26.81 -3.09 7.53
CA ARG A 255 -28.16 -3.60 7.77
C ARG A 255 -28.84 -2.88 8.93
N ASP A 256 -28.13 -2.73 10.06
CA ASP A 256 -28.64 -2.01 11.23
C ASP A 256 -28.85 -0.52 10.94
N TYR A 257 -27.88 0.13 10.28
CA TYR A 257 -28.02 1.53 9.87
C TYR A 257 -29.24 1.73 8.95
N ARG A 258 -29.43 0.84 7.97
CA ARG A 258 -30.58 0.90 7.06
C ARG A 258 -31.90 0.62 7.77
N SER A 259 -31.94 -0.26 8.77
CA SER A 259 -33.15 -0.53 9.55
C SER A 259 -33.53 0.69 10.39
N ARG A 260 -32.56 1.32 11.06
CA ARG A 260 -32.73 2.56 11.83
C ARG A 260 -33.16 3.73 10.96
N LEU A 261 -32.53 3.91 9.80
CA LEU A 261 -32.91 4.95 8.84
C LEU A 261 -34.35 4.76 8.35
N LYS A 262 -34.76 3.52 8.05
CA LYS A 262 -36.16 3.21 7.69
C LYS A 262 -37.12 3.50 8.83
N ALA A 263 -36.77 3.14 10.06
CA ALA A 263 -37.60 3.43 11.23
C ALA A 263 -37.76 4.93 11.45
N HIS A 264 -36.66 5.69 11.35
CA HIS A 264 -36.66 7.14 11.48
C HIS A 264 -37.50 7.84 10.40
N LEU A 265 -37.36 7.40 9.14
CA LEU A 265 -38.17 7.91 8.03
C LEU A 265 -39.67 7.58 8.16
N ARG A 266 -40.03 6.49 8.84
CA ARG A 266 -41.44 6.16 9.13
C ARG A 266 -42.01 7.00 10.27
N SER A 267 -41.18 7.40 11.24
CA SER A 267 -41.60 8.23 12.38
C SER A 267 -41.64 9.73 12.07
N SER A 268 -40.96 10.19 11.02
CA SER A 268 -40.93 11.61 10.66
C SER A 268 -42.19 12.01 9.88
N PRO A 269 -43.02 12.94 10.39
CA PRO A 269 -44.29 13.33 9.75
C PRO A 269 -44.11 14.01 8.39
N ASP A 270 -42.94 14.59 8.13
CA ASP A 270 -42.62 15.29 6.88
C ASP A 270 -41.90 14.41 5.84
N ALA A 271 -41.72 13.11 6.12
CA ALA A 271 -41.04 12.22 5.18
C ALA A 271 -41.86 12.10 3.87
N PRO A 272 -41.31 12.50 2.71
CA PRO A 272 -42.07 12.51 1.47
C PRO A 272 -42.51 11.08 1.11
N ARG A 273 -43.83 10.85 1.05
CA ARG A 273 -44.46 9.56 0.72
C ARG A 273 -43.91 8.90 -0.55
N ARG A 274 -43.26 9.67 -1.44
CA ARG A 274 -42.59 9.20 -2.66
C ARG A 274 -41.38 8.30 -2.39
N LEU A 275 -40.66 8.48 -1.27
CA LEU A 275 -39.52 7.63 -0.91
C LEU A 275 -39.96 6.25 -0.38
N LEU A 276 -41.18 6.13 0.11
CA LEU A 276 -41.73 4.88 0.64
C LEU A 276 -42.29 3.94 -0.46
N ARG A 277 -42.67 4.47 -1.64
CA ARG A 277 -43.33 3.68 -2.70
C ARG A 277 -42.39 3.05 -3.74
N ARG A 278 -41.09 3.37 -3.78
CA ARG A 278 -40.25 3.08 -4.96
C ARG A 278 -39.55 1.72 -4.99
N ARG A 279 -39.96 0.74 -4.17
CA ARG A 279 -39.42 -0.64 -4.20
C ARG A 279 -40.45 -1.65 -3.67
N GLU A 280 -41.47 -1.92 -4.45
CA GLU A 280 -42.00 -3.29 -4.60
C GLU A 280 -41.41 -3.87 -5.88
#